data_AF-A0A2V6NV57-F1
#
_entry.id   AF-A0A2V6NV57-F1
#
_cell.length_a   1.000
_cell.length_b   1.000
_cell.length_c   1.000
_cell.angle_alpha   90.00
_cell.angle_beta   90.00
_cell.angle_gamma   90.00
#
_symmetry.space_group_name_H-M   'P 1'
#
loop_
_entity.id
_entity.type
_entity.pdbx_description
1 polymer ?
#
loop_
_entity_poly.entity_id
_entity_poly.type
_entity_poly.pdbx_seq_one_letter_code
_entity_poly.pdbx_strand_id
1 'polypeptide(L)'
;MGALVLVLLTAGTAMSGSALDQLRGAVTRPVPVVPRRDAPRPDMVWVPDRYIPAPGAPQGVHVPAHWERRTSEREFYVPPLMVCEPTTGVCQTSPAGVRGPVESRTGP
;
A
#
# COMPACT_ATOMS: atom_id res chain seq x y z
N MET A 1 18.86 -57.19 1.09
CA MET A 1 18.49 -57.56 2.46
C MET A 1 19.40 -56.76 3.37
N GLY A 2 19.11 -55.50 3.70
CA GLY A 2 18.32 -55.04 4.87
C GLY A 2 19.27 -54.94 6.09
N ALA A 3 19.36 -53.92 6.95
CA ALA A 3 18.73 -52.62 7.21
C ALA A 3 19.71 -51.87 8.17
N LEU A 4 20.03 -50.59 7.98
CA LEU A 4 19.54 -49.40 8.75
C LEU A 4 20.25 -49.06 10.10
N VAL A 5 21.01 -47.95 10.06
CA VAL A 5 21.22 -46.84 11.05
C VAL A 5 22.01 -47.05 12.36
N LEU A 6 23.06 -46.22 12.53
CA LEU A 6 23.35 -45.53 13.80
C LEU A 6 24.00 -44.14 13.55
N VAL A 7 23.16 -43.12 13.63
CA VAL A 7 23.35 -41.73 14.08
C VAL A 7 24.81 -41.20 14.24
N LEU A 8 25.22 -40.31 13.33
CA LEU A 8 26.33 -39.35 13.54
C LEU A 8 25.74 -38.02 14.05
N LEU A 9 25.52 -37.91 15.37
CA LEU A 9 25.16 -36.66 16.07
C LEU A 9 26.38 -36.10 16.83
N THR A 10 27.47 -35.82 16.12
CA THR A 10 28.65 -35.17 16.73
C THR A 10 29.12 -33.92 15.97
N ALA A 11 28.23 -33.26 15.22
CA ALA A 11 28.47 -31.90 14.73
C ALA A 11 28.06 -30.88 15.81
N GLY A 12 28.74 -30.90 16.96
CA GLY A 12 28.71 -29.82 17.93
C GLY A 12 29.40 -28.61 17.34
N THR A 13 28.66 -27.76 16.62
CA THR A 13 29.15 -26.44 16.22
C THR A 13 29.16 -25.55 17.46
N ALA A 14 30.24 -25.60 18.23
CA ALA A 14 30.54 -24.55 19.19
C ALA A 14 30.67 -23.25 18.39
N MET A 15 29.61 -22.43 18.36
CA MET A 15 29.68 -21.10 17.78
C MET A 15 30.79 -20.33 18.50
N SER A 16 31.73 -19.77 17.75
CA SER A 16 32.76 -18.90 18.32
C SER A 16 32.10 -17.72 19.05
N GLY A 17 32.74 -17.19 20.10
CA GLY A 17 32.20 -16.05 20.86
C GLY A 17 31.78 -14.87 19.97
N SER A 18 32.55 -14.61 18.91
CA SER A 18 32.23 -13.60 17.88
C SER A 18 30.91 -13.83 17.15
N ALA A 19 30.54 -15.08 16.88
CA ALA A 19 29.29 -15.42 16.20
C ALA A 19 28.10 -15.27 17.15
N LEU A 20 28.29 -15.57 18.43
CA LEU A 20 27.29 -15.33 19.47
C LEU A 20 27.08 -13.81 19.70
N ASP A 21 28.15 -13.02 19.68
CA ASP A 21 28.08 -11.56 19.80
C ASP A 21 27.37 -10.91 18.59
N GLN A 22 27.62 -11.41 17.38
CA GLN A 22 26.89 -10.96 16.18
C GLN A 22 25.40 -11.29 16.26
N LEU A 23 25.05 -12.51 16.67
CA LEU A 23 23.66 -12.90 16.89
C LEU A 23 23.01 -12.03 17.96
N ARG A 24 23.69 -11.82 19.10
CA ARG A 24 23.20 -10.96 20.19
C ARG A 24 22.97 -9.54 19.69
N GLY A 25 23.90 -8.98 18.93
CA GLY A 25 23.75 -7.67 18.31
C GLY A 25 22.57 -7.60 17.33
N ALA A 26 22.33 -8.65 16.56
CA ALA A 26 21.21 -8.72 15.63
C ALA A 26 19.85 -8.80 16.33
N VAL A 27 19.73 -9.60 17.39
CA VAL A 27 18.45 -9.83 18.10
C VAL A 27 18.13 -8.76 19.14
N THR A 28 19.12 -8.02 19.63
CA THR A 28 18.92 -6.91 20.60
C THR A 28 18.90 -5.54 19.94
N ARG A 29 19.06 -5.48 18.61
CA ARG A 29 19.03 -4.21 17.88
C ARG A 29 17.65 -3.55 18.05
N PRO A 30 17.60 -2.28 18.47
CA PRO A 30 16.34 -1.55 18.53
C PRO A 30 15.66 -1.53 17.16
N VAL A 31 14.34 -1.78 17.14
CA VAL A 31 13.54 -1.66 15.93
C VAL A 31 13.47 -0.18 15.53
N PRO A 32 13.68 0.16 14.24
CA PRO A 32 13.46 1.52 13.77
C PRO A 32 12.05 2.00 14.14
N VAL A 33 11.97 3.09 14.91
CA VAL A 33 10.68 3.70 15.24
C VAL A 33 10.27 4.55 14.06
N VAL A 34 9.17 4.16 13.40
CA VAL A 34 8.51 5.00 12.40
C VAL A 34 7.63 6.01 13.13
N PRO A 35 7.66 7.31 12.78
CA PRO A 35 6.74 8.29 13.34
C PRO A 35 5.29 7.80 13.21
N ARG A 36 4.51 7.95 14.28
CA ARG A 36 3.09 7.59 14.25
C ARG A 36 2.41 8.48 13.21
N ARG A 37 1.79 7.86 12.20
CA ARG A 37 0.94 8.58 11.26
C ARG A 37 -0.30 9.05 12.02
N ASP A 38 -0.63 10.33 11.91
CA ASP A 38 -1.89 10.83 12.45
C ASP A 38 -3.04 10.02 11.86
N ALA A 39 -4.01 9.66 12.72
CA ALA A 39 -5.24 9.07 12.23
C ALA A 39 -5.88 10.02 11.21
N PRO A 40 -6.43 9.53 10.10
CA PRO A 40 -7.22 10.36 9.21
C PRO A 40 -8.27 11.10 10.05
N ARG A 41 -8.45 12.40 9.79
CA ARG A 41 -9.50 13.17 10.45
C ARG A 41 -10.86 12.48 10.22
N PRO A 42 -11.83 12.59 11.14
CA PRO A 42 -13.11 11.89 11.02
C PRO A 42 -13.91 12.29 9.77
N ASP A 43 -13.59 13.42 9.15
CA ASP A 43 -14.15 13.88 7.88
C ASP A 43 -13.44 13.31 6.64
N MET A 44 -12.37 12.51 6.78
CA MET A 44 -11.67 11.91 5.65
C MET A 44 -12.23 10.54 5.30
N VAL A 45 -12.49 10.31 4.01
CA VAL A 45 -12.96 9.04 3.45
C VAL A 45 -11.93 8.49 2.49
N TRP A 46 -11.56 7.22 2.65
CA TRP A 46 -10.67 6.54 1.73
C TRP A 46 -11.45 6.09 0.51
N VAL A 47 -10.94 6.41 -0.68
CA VAL A 47 -11.46 5.96 -1.96
C VAL A 47 -10.43 5.04 -2.60
N PRO A 48 -10.77 3.77 -2.89
CA PRO A 48 -9.84 2.84 -3.52
C PRO A 48 -9.59 3.20 -4.99
N ASP A 49 -8.60 2.55 -5.60
CA ASP A 49 -8.34 2.65 -7.04
C ASP A 49 -9.58 2.24 -7.84
N ARG A 50 -9.85 2.93 -8.94
CA ARG A 50 -10.98 2.66 -9.82
C ARG A 50 -10.64 2.87 -11.28
N TYR A 51 -11.34 2.14 -12.14
CA TYR A 51 -11.33 2.36 -13.58
C TYR A 51 -12.68 2.91 -14.00
N ILE A 52 -12.69 4.11 -14.58
CA ILE A 52 -13.92 4.83 -14.92
C ILE A 52 -13.97 5.03 -16.44
N PRO A 53 -15.09 4.70 -17.11
CA PRO A 53 -15.25 4.98 -18.54
C PRO A 53 -15.06 6.48 -18.84
N ALA A 54 -14.27 6.81 -19.87
CA ALA A 54 -14.09 8.18 -20.33
C ALA A 54 -14.13 8.26 -21.86
N PRO A 55 -14.47 9.43 -22.45
CA PRO A 55 -14.41 9.60 -23.89
C PRO A 55 -13.00 9.34 -24.44
N GLY A 56 -12.88 8.47 -25.44
CA GLY A 56 -11.59 8.08 -26.03
C GLY A 56 -10.83 6.98 -25.25
N ALA A 57 -11.40 6.46 -24.17
CA ALA A 57 -10.81 5.49 -23.25
C ALA A 57 -11.69 4.22 -23.15
N PRO A 58 -11.67 3.30 -24.15
CA PRO A 58 -12.55 2.13 -24.17
C PRO A 58 -12.32 1.17 -22.99
N GLN A 59 -11.11 1.15 -22.42
CA GLN A 59 -10.77 0.36 -21.22
C GLN A 59 -11.05 1.14 -19.92
N GLY A 60 -11.48 2.41 -20.02
CA GLY A 60 -11.57 3.36 -18.92
C GLY A 60 -10.24 3.96 -18.49
N VAL A 61 -10.30 5.06 -17.75
CA VAL A 61 -9.13 5.71 -17.16
C VAL A 61 -8.90 5.22 -15.74
N HIS A 62 -7.64 5.05 -15.36
CA HIS A 62 -7.23 4.70 -14.01
C HIS A 62 -7.26 5.95 -13.11
N VAL A 63 -8.07 5.88 -12.05
CA VAL A 63 -8.12 6.86 -10.97
C VAL A 63 -7.46 6.23 -9.74
N PRO A 64 -6.32 6.76 -9.28
CA PRO A 64 -5.60 6.19 -8.15
C PRO A 64 -6.36 6.38 -6.83
N ALA A 65 -6.10 5.50 -5.88
CA ALA A 65 -6.64 5.57 -4.55
C ALA A 65 -6.22 6.86 -3.85
N HIS A 66 -7.15 7.49 -3.16
CA HIS A 66 -6.93 8.79 -2.54
C HIS A 66 -7.87 9.01 -1.35
N TRP A 67 -7.55 10.04 -0.58
CA TRP A 67 -8.41 10.50 0.49
C TRP A 67 -9.27 11.67 0.00
N GLU A 68 -10.56 11.63 0.30
CA GLU A 68 -11.49 12.72 0.11
C GLU A 68 -11.90 13.30 1.45
N ARG A 69 -12.25 14.59 1.48
CA ARG A 69 -12.78 15.23 2.69
C ARG A 69 -14.29 15.41 2.55
N ARG A 70 -15.07 14.75 3.39
CA ARG A 70 -16.51 14.95 3.54
C ARG A 70 -16.79 16.39 3.98
N THR A 71 -17.47 17.16 3.14
CA THR A 71 -17.92 18.53 3.47
C THR A 71 -19.38 18.54 3.94
N SER A 72 -20.17 17.55 3.50
CA SER A 72 -21.52 17.27 3.98
C SER A 72 -21.88 15.79 3.75
N GLU A 73 -23.07 15.35 4.11
CA GLU A 73 -23.53 13.97 3.85
C GLU A 73 -23.52 13.57 2.36
N ARG A 74 -23.56 14.54 1.44
CA ARG A 74 -23.63 14.29 -0.01
C ARG A 74 -22.51 14.96 -0.80
N GLU A 75 -21.57 15.63 -0.13
CA GLU A 75 -20.50 16.38 -0.78
C GLU A 75 -19.15 16.01 -0.19
N PHE A 76 -18.21 15.81 -1.10
CA PHE A 76 -16.84 15.44 -0.79
C PHE A 76 -15.90 16.32 -1.60
N TYR A 77 -14.97 16.97 -0.91
CA TYR A 77 -13.86 17.65 -1.55
C TYR A 77 -12.82 16.61 -1.99
N VAL A 78 -12.66 16.53 -3.31
CA VAL A 78 -11.71 15.65 -3.99
C VAL A 78 -10.43 16.44 -4.27
N PRO A 79 -9.25 15.91 -3.90
CA PRO A 79 -7.96 16.55 -4.23
C PRO A 79 -7.71 16.53 -5.74
N PRO A 80 -6.71 17.26 -6.26
CA PRO A 80 -6.29 17.07 -7.64
C PRO A 80 -5.77 15.64 -7.82
N LEU A 81 -6.20 14.95 -8.89
CA LEU A 81 -5.86 13.55 -9.15
C LEU A 81 -5.12 13.42 -10.47
N MET A 82 -4.08 12.61 -10.50
CA MET A 82 -3.45 12.20 -11.76
C MET A 82 -4.21 10.97 -12.28
N VAL A 83 -4.77 11.09 -13.48
CA VAL A 83 -5.63 10.08 -14.10
C VAL A 83 -4.98 9.63 -15.39
N CYS A 84 -4.79 8.33 -15.57
CA CYS A 84 -4.02 7.79 -16.68
C CYS A 84 -4.86 6.84 -17.53
N GLU A 85 -4.76 6.97 -18.85
CA GLU A 85 -5.26 5.97 -19.79
C GLU A 85 -4.32 4.75 -19.75
N PRO A 86 -4.80 3.56 -19.33
CA PRO A 86 -3.92 2.40 -19.13
C PRO A 86 -3.33 1.87 -20.45
N THR A 87 -4.00 2.09 -21.59
CA THR A 87 -3.52 1.59 -22.89
C THR A 87 -2.42 2.47 -23.49
N THR A 88 -2.62 3.78 -23.46
CA THR A 88 -1.68 4.75 -24.08
C THR A 88 -0.64 5.27 -23.10
N GLY A 89 -0.87 5.10 -21.79
CA GLY A 89 -0.04 5.67 -20.72
C GLY A 89 -0.19 7.18 -20.57
N VAL A 90 -1.09 7.83 -21.32
CA VAL A 90 -1.29 9.28 -21.26
C VAL A 90 -1.96 9.63 -19.95
N CYS A 91 -1.32 10.48 -19.16
CA CYS A 91 -1.83 10.96 -17.88
C CYS A 91 -2.23 12.43 -17.95
N GLN A 92 -3.31 12.78 -17.27
CA GLN A 92 -3.80 14.14 -17.12
C GLN A 92 -4.18 14.43 -15.67
N THR A 93 -4.12 15.69 -15.27
CA THR A 93 -4.56 16.09 -13.93
C THR A 93 -6.04 16.44 -13.96
N SER A 94 -6.84 15.67 -13.22
CA SER A 94 -8.19 16.07 -12.85
C SER A 94 -8.12 17.15 -11.76
N PRO A 95 -8.79 18.30 -11.93
CA PRO A 95 -8.76 19.36 -10.95
C PRO A 95 -9.44 18.95 -9.64
N ALA A 96 -8.97 19.56 -8.56
CA ALA A 96 -9.63 19.47 -7.26
C ALA A 96 -11.04 20.07 -7.32
N GLY A 97 -11.96 19.56 -6.49
CA GLY A 97 -13.31 20.11 -6.44
C GLY A 97 -14.27 19.32 -5.57
N VAL A 98 -15.45 19.90 -5.34
CA VAL A 98 -16.53 19.25 -4.62
C VAL A 98 -17.29 18.33 -5.57
N ARG A 99 -17.52 17.09 -5.14
CA ARG A 99 -18.22 16.05 -5.91
C ARG A 99 -19.23 15.32 -5.03
N GLY A 100 -20.22 14.71 -5.67
CA GLY A 100 -21.19 13.83 -5.01
C GLY A 100 -20.56 12.53 -4.50
N PRO A 101 -21.32 11.59 -3.94
CA PRO A 101 -20.80 10.28 -3.50
C PRO A 101 -20.09 9.52 -4.64
N VAL A 102 -19.02 8.81 -4.30
CA VAL A 102 -18.13 8.04 -5.21
C VAL A 102 -18.91 7.13 -6.17
N GLU A 103 -19.98 6.51 -5.69
CA GLU A 103 -20.83 5.53 -6.38
C GLU A 103 -21.68 6.18 -7.48
N SER A 104 -21.91 7.50 -7.40
CA SER A 104 -22.73 8.25 -8.34
C SER A 104 -21.95 8.91 -9.47
N ARG A 105 -20.61 8.84 -9.43
CA ARG A 105 -19.74 9.59 -10.35
C ARG A 105 -19.44 8.79 -11.61
N THR A 106 -19.48 9.49 -12.75
CA THR A 106 -18.99 9.03 -14.06
C THR A 106 -17.58 9.52 -14.39
N GLY A 107 -16.88 10.12 -13.43
CA GLY A 107 -15.52 10.64 -13.58
C GLY A 107 -14.72 10.61 -12.27
N PRO A 108 -13.43 10.99 -12.33
CA PRO A 108 -12.57 11.12 -11.14
C PRO A 108 -13.22 12.03 -10.10
#